data_AF-A0A518H7C3-F1
#
_entry.id   AF-A0A518H7C3-F1
#
_cell.length_a   1.000
_cell.length_b   1.000
_cell.length_c   1.000
_cell.angle_alpha   90.00
_cell.angle_beta   90.00
_cell.angle_gamma   90.00
#
_symmetry.space_group_name_H-M   'P 1'
#
loop_
_entity.id
_entity.type
_entity.pdbx_description
1 polymer ?
#
loop_
_entity_poly.entity_id
_entity_poly.type
_entity_poly.pdbx_seq_one_letter_code
_entity_poly.pdbx_strand_id
1 'polypeptide(L)'
;MTQHRRNGDGTPIPGGEPDRPGSRQAKIGLSQIPGSSDYELVHPRCVLQRRADYEEGMELWKAGDPEGARDALRFALEGCGDNLWIHVALGKIALEADKDYNLARGHFGYAFELVERALPKSVEVRLPRKLPGNKPFFEAAEGLASCYEGMSRRQEADRVRRQADRLAGPGK
;
A
#
# COMPACT_ATOMS: atom_id res chain seq x y z
N MET A 1 22.40 51.56 -49.79
CA MET A 1 22.84 50.49 -50.71
C MET A 1 22.86 49.19 -49.91
N THR A 2 21.81 48.37 -50.02
CA THR A 2 21.75 47.09 -50.81
C THR A 2 22.28 45.91 -49.95
N GLN A 3 21.41 45.10 -49.33
CA GLN A 3 21.04 43.70 -49.70
C GLN A 3 22.26 42.76 -49.90
N HIS A 4 22.35 41.49 -49.48
CA HIS A 4 21.38 40.41 -49.29
C HIS A 4 22.08 39.14 -48.68
N ARG A 5 21.35 38.37 -47.85
CA ARG A 5 21.20 36.87 -47.72
C ARG A 5 22.40 35.88 -47.86
N ARG A 6 22.47 34.90 -46.93
CA ARG A 6 22.11 33.43 -47.00
C ARG A 6 22.79 32.68 -45.82
N ASN A 7 22.10 31.95 -44.93
CA ASN A 7 21.53 30.58 -44.96
C ASN A 7 22.54 29.40 -45.06
N GLY A 8 22.42 28.45 -44.12
CA GLY A 8 22.95 27.07 -44.11
C GLY A 8 23.59 26.71 -42.75
N ASP A 9 22.94 26.03 -41.80
CA ASP A 9 22.56 24.60 -41.70
C ASP A 9 23.43 23.88 -40.66
N GLY A 10 22.83 23.25 -39.64
CA GLY A 10 23.56 22.49 -38.61
C GLY A 10 22.80 22.14 -37.33
N THR A 11 21.63 21.50 -37.49
CA THR A 11 20.99 20.48 -36.62
C THR A 11 20.94 20.64 -35.07
N PRO A 12 19.74 20.66 -34.45
CA PRO A 12 19.58 20.56 -32.99
C PRO A 12 19.81 19.11 -32.49
N ILE A 13 20.53 18.95 -31.38
CA ILE A 13 20.64 17.66 -30.66
C ILE A 13 19.30 17.36 -29.99
N PRO A 14 18.61 16.25 -30.31
CA PRO A 14 17.44 15.81 -29.56
C PRO A 14 17.93 14.89 -28.43
N GLY A 15 18.32 15.48 -27.32
CA GLY A 15 18.47 14.77 -26.04
C GLY A 15 17.12 14.67 -25.37
N GLY A 16 16.16 13.96 -25.99
CA GLY A 16 14.92 13.60 -25.32
C GLY A 16 15.26 12.68 -24.17
N GLU A 17 15.13 13.16 -22.94
CA GLU A 17 15.07 12.29 -21.78
C GLU A 17 14.07 11.16 -22.09
N PRO A 18 14.43 9.88 -21.85
CA PRO A 18 13.48 8.81 -22.02
C PRO A 18 12.28 9.14 -21.16
N ASP A 19 11.15 9.28 -21.83
CA ASP A 19 9.81 9.44 -21.30
C ASP A 19 9.72 8.53 -20.08
N ARG A 20 9.90 9.08 -18.86
CA ARG A 20 9.71 8.30 -17.63
C ARG A 20 8.25 7.88 -17.75
N PRO A 21 7.94 6.58 -17.93
CA PRO A 21 6.56 6.17 -18.06
C PRO A 21 5.89 6.65 -16.79
N GLY A 22 5.08 7.71 -16.91
CA GLY A 22 4.38 8.31 -15.80
C GLY A 22 3.67 7.17 -15.12
N SER A 23 4.16 6.80 -13.93
CA SER A 23 3.76 5.59 -13.28
C SER A 23 2.28 5.75 -13.02
N ARG A 24 1.44 5.12 -13.85
CA ARG A 24 0.06 4.85 -13.45
C ARG A 24 0.22 4.06 -12.17
N GLN A 25 0.05 4.74 -11.03
CA GLN A 25 0.12 4.15 -9.71
C GLN A 25 -0.66 2.85 -9.78
N ALA A 26 0.04 1.74 -9.59
CA ALA A 26 -0.54 0.43 -9.77
C ALA A 26 -1.53 0.24 -8.63
N LYS A 27 -2.84 0.24 -8.94
CA LYS A 27 -3.90 0.31 -7.94
C LYS A 27 -4.31 -1.07 -7.45
N ILE A 28 -4.74 -1.15 -6.20
CA ILE A 28 -5.48 -2.29 -5.65
C ILE A 28 -6.80 -2.44 -6.43
N GLY A 29 -7.08 -3.67 -6.86
CA GLY A 29 -8.32 -4.05 -7.53
C GLY A 29 -9.15 -5.03 -6.70
N LEU A 30 -10.25 -5.48 -7.27
CA LEU A 30 -11.15 -6.47 -6.69
C LEU A 30 -11.47 -7.54 -7.73
N SER A 31 -11.50 -8.80 -7.30
CA SER A 31 -11.98 -9.92 -8.09
C SER A 31 -13.06 -10.66 -7.34
N GLN A 32 -14.18 -10.93 -8.00
CA GLN A 32 -15.25 -11.74 -7.43
C GLN A 32 -14.84 -13.22 -7.47
N ILE A 33 -15.06 -13.94 -6.37
CA ILE A 33 -14.82 -15.37 -6.31
C ILE A 33 -15.87 -16.10 -7.16
N PRO A 34 -15.48 -16.98 -8.11
CA PRO A 34 -16.42 -17.72 -8.93
C PRO A 34 -17.45 -18.50 -8.09
N GLY A 35 -18.74 -18.32 -8.39
CA GLY A 35 -19.84 -18.98 -7.66
C GLY A 35 -20.13 -18.43 -6.27
N SER A 36 -19.52 -17.30 -5.87
CA SER A 36 -19.80 -16.62 -4.60
C SER A 36 -20.14 -15.12 -4.82
N SER A 37 -20.74 -14.49 -3.81
CA SER A 37 -20.86 -13.02 -3.71
C SER A 37 -19.70 -12.37 -2.94
N ASP A 38 -18.65 -13.15 -2.65
CA ASP A 38 -17.45 -12.68 -1.97
C ASP A 38 -16.37 -12.23 -2.98
N TYR A 39 -15.49 -11.36 -2.51
CA TYR A 39 -14.41 -10.76 -3.28
C TYR A 39 -13.04 -10.98 -2.62
N GLU A 40 -12.00 -10.97 -3.44
CA GLU A 40 -10.61 -10.91 -3.03
C GLU A 40 -9.95 -9.65 -3.59
N LEU A 41 -9.10 -9.02 -2.79
CA LEU A 41 -8.25 -7.92 -3.22
C LEU A 41 -7.21 -8.43 -4.23
N VAL A 42 -7.15 -7.76 -5.37
CA VAL A 42 -6.14 -7.99 -6.40
C VAL A 42 -5.05 -6.96 -6.24
N HIS A 43 -3.86 -7.42 -5.92
CA HIS A 43 -2.71 -6.55 -5.68
C HIS A 43 -1.96 -6.22 -6.96
N PRO A 44 -1.36 -5.02 -7.07
CA PRO A 44 -0.63 -4.64 -8.26
C PRO A 44 0.58 -5.54 -8.48
N ARG A 45 0.97 -5.72 -9.76
CA ARG A 45 2.12 -6.57 -10.13
C ARG A 45 3.42 -6.17 -9.44
N CYS A 46 3.60 -4.89 -9.09
CA CYS A 46 4.77 -4.43 -8.36
C CYS A 46 4.91 -5.10 -6.99
N VAL A 47 3.82 -5.56 -6.36
CA VAL A 47 3.91 -6.30 -5.09
C VAL A 47 4.68 -7.60 -5.26
N LEU A 48 4.43 -8.34 -6.35
CA LEU A 48 5.14 -9.58 -6.64
C LEU A 48 6.62 -9.32 -6.89
N GLN A 49 6.94 -8.21 -7.55
CA GLN A 49 8.32 -7.80 -7.82
C GLN A 49 9.09 -7.43 -6.55
N ARG A 50 8.38 -6.90 -5.53
CA ARG A 50 8.93 -6.51 -4.23
C ARG A 50 8.87 -7.58 -3.16
N ARG A 51 8.53 -8.82 -3.53
CA ARG A 51 8.42 -9.93 -2.59
C ARG A 51 9.74 -10.23 -1.89
N ALA A 52 10.84 -10.29 -2.65
CA ALA A 52 12.16 -10.57 -2.09
C ALA A 52 12.60 -9.45 -1.12
N ASP A 53 12.44 -8.19 -1.51
CA ASP A 53 12.75 -7.02 -0.67
C ASP A 53 11.90 -7.03 0.64
N TYR A 54 10.62 -7.41 0.55
CA TYR A 54 9.75 -7.59 1.72
C TYR A 54 10.24 -8.73 2.62
N GLU A 55 10.56 -9.89 2.04
CA GLU A 55 11.04 -11.06 2.80
C GLU A 55 12.35 -10.75 3.53
N GLU A 56 13.29 -10.04 2.89
CA GLU A 56 14.52 -9.56 3.52
C GLU A 56 14.24 -8.66 4.74
N GLY A 57 13.36 -7.66 4.58
CA GLY A 57 12.96 -6.79 5.69
C GLY A 57 12.34 -7.55 6.85
N MET A 58 11.56 -8.60 6.58
CA MET A 58 10.96 -9.44 7.62
C MET A 58 11.98 -10.35 8.32
N GLU A 59 13.00 -10.85 7.61
CA GLU A 59 14.09 -11.62 8.24
C GLU A 59 14.96 -10.74 9.13
N LEU A 60 15.25 -9.50 8.72
CA LEU A 60 15.94 -8.51 9.59
C LEU A 60 15.13 -8.24 10.86
N TRP A 61 13.82 -8.06 10.73
CA TRP A 61 12.95 -7.87 11.89
C TRP A 61 13.01 -9.06 12.85
N LYS A 62 12.91 -10.28 12.31
CA LYS A 62 12.99 -11.53 13.07
C LYS A 62 14.37 -11.73 13.74
N ALA A 63 15.44 -11.22 13.12
CA ALA A 63 16.78 -11.22 13.68
C ALA A 63 16.98 -10.17 14.79
N GLY A 64 15.96 -9.35 15.10
CA GLY A 64 16.03 -8.32 16.13
C GLY A 64 16.65 -7.01 15.63
N ASP A 65 16.65 -6.77 14.31
CA ASP A 65 17.15 -5.53 13.69
C ASP A 65 15.97 -4.67 13.15
N PRO A 66 15.30 -3.87 14.00
CA PRO A 66 14.23 -2.96 13.56
C PRO A 66 14.70 -1.88 12.59
N GLU A 67 15.93 -1.41 12.70
CA GLU A 67 16.46 -0.35 11.83
C GLU A 67 16.67 -0.88 10.43
N GLY A 68 17.40 -1.99 10.29
CA GLY A 68 17.59 -2.65 9.00
C GLY A 68 16.27 -3.07 8.37
N ALA A 69 15.33 -3.61 9.15
CA ALA A 69 14.00 -3.96 8.67
C ALA A 69 13.25 -2.74 8.09
N ARG A 70 13.28 -1.59 8.78
CA ARG A 70 12.64 -0.36 8.29
C ARG A 70 13.26 0.12 6.99
N ASP A 71 14.58 0.11 6.89
CA ASP A 71 15.29 0.60 5.72
C ASP A 71 15.04 -0.28 4.50
N ALA A 72 15.11 -1.61 4.66
CA ALA A 72 14.77 -2.57 3.60
C ALA A 72 13.32 -2.40 3.11
N LEU A 73 12.36 -2.30 4.04
CA LEU A 73 10.96 -2.13 3.72
C LEU A 73 10.64 -0.76 3.08
N ARG A 74 11.31 0.32 3.49
CA ARG A 74 11.17 1.63 2.84
C ARG A 74 11.71 1.61 1.42
N PHE A 75 12.88 1.00 1.22
CA PHE A 75 13.43 0.79 -0.12
C PHE A 75 12.45 0.00 -1.01
N ALA A 76 11.82 -1.05 -0.48
CA ALA A 76 10.80 -1.81 -1.20
C ALA A 76 9.57 -0.96 -1.60
N LEU A 77 9.16 0.02 -0.76
CA LEU A 77 8.07 0.96 -1.09
C LEU A 77 8.42 1.92 -2.22
N GLU A 78 9.69 2.30 -2.40
CA GLU A 78 10.10 3.14 -3.54
C GLU A 78 9.70 2.49 -4.88
N GLY A 79 9.71 1.15 -4.92
CA GLY A 79 9.31 0.39 -6.09
C GLY A 79 7.85 -0.07 -6.13
N CYS A 80 7.10 0.04 -5.03
CA CYS A 80 5.67 -0.29 -4.98
C CYS A 80 4.99 0.42 -3.80
N GLY A 81 4.71 1.71 -3.97
CA GLY A 81 4.17 2.57 -2.90
C GLY A 81 2.81 2.16 -2.36
N ASP A 82 2.02 1.37 -3.10
CA ASP A 82 0.69 0.90 -2.67
C ASP A 82 0.73 -0.56 -2.14
N ASN A 83 1.91 -1.06 -1.75
CA ASN A 83 2.06 -2.42 -1.23
C ASN A 83 1.54 -2.54 0.21
N LEU A 84 0.33 -3.11 0.36
CA LEU A 84 -0.33 -3.23 1.67
C LEU A 84 0.50 -4.00 2.71
N TRP A 85 1.19 -5.07 2.30
CA TRP A 85 1.98 -5.88 3.23
C TRP A 85 3.15 -5.10 3.82
N ILE A 86 3.83 -4.30 3.00
CA ILE A 86 4.96 -3.49 3.47
C ILE A 86 4.46 -2.40 4.43
N HIS A 87 3.35 -1.72 4.11
CA HIS A 87 2.75 -0.76 5.04
C HIS A 87 2.35 -1.42 6.36
N VAL A 88 1.73 -2.61 6.34
CA VAL A 88 1.40 -3.34 7.57
C VAL A 88 2.66 -3.70 8.38
N ALA A 89 3.72 -4.17 7.72
CA ALA A 89 4.98 -4.51 8.39
C ALA A 89 5.64 -3.29 9.04
N LEU A 90 5.75 -2.17 8.32
CA LEU A 90 6.28 -0.92 8.86
C LEU A 90 5.44 -0.38 10.03
N GLY A 91 4.11 -0.52 9.94
CA GLY A 91 3.22 -0.16 11.04
C GLY A 91 3.44 -1.02 12.29
N LYS A 92 3.61 -2.33 12.12
CA LYS A 92 3.92 -3.26 13.22
C LYS A 92 5.27 -2.93 13.86
N ILE A 93 6.31 -2.71 13.06
CA ILE A 93 7.65 -2.36 13.58
C ILE A 93 7.59 -1.07 14.38
N ALA A 94 6.96 0.00 13.87
CA ALA A 94 6.82 1.26 14.59
C ALA A 94 6.08 1.10 15.94
N LEU A 95 5.05 0.25 15.97
CA LEU A 95 4.27 0.00 17.18
C LEU A 95 5.00 -0.90 18.19
N GLU A 96 5.69 -1.93 17.71
CA GLU A 96 6.31 -2.96 18.55
C GLU A 96 7.66 -2.49 19.10
N ALA A 97 8.52 -1.93 18.23
CA ALA A 97 9.87 -1.48 18.61
C ALA A 97 9.86 -0.16 19.38
N ASP A 98 9.09 0.84 18.90
CA ASP A 98 9.22 2.22 19.38
C ASP A 98 8.00 2.71 20.17
N LYS A 99 6.90 1.95 20.18
CA LYS A 99 5.57 2.42 20.66
C LYS A 99 5.13 3.72 19.97
N ASP A 100 5.57 3.95 18.74
CA ASP A 100 5.19 5.14 17.97
C ASP A 100 3.82 4.93 17.32
N TYR A 101 2.78 5.23 18.09
CA TYR A 101 1.39 5.15 17.65
C TYR A 101 1.07 6.08 16.47
N ASN A 102 1.79 7.21 16.32
CA ASN A 102 1.53 8.16 15.24
C ASN A 102 2.07 7.65 13.92
N LEU A 103 3.31 7.17 13.90
CA LEU A 103 3.92 6.57 12.72
C LEU A 103 3.20 5.28 12.32
N ALA A 104 2.91 4.41 13.29
CA ALA A 104 2.16 3.19 13.06
C ALA A 104 0.77 3.47 12.46
N ARG A 105 0.03 4.46 13.02
CA ARG A 105 -1.25 4.92 12.46
C ARG A 105 -1.11 5.39 11.01
N GLY A 106 -0.03 6.09 10.68
CA GLY A 106 0.23 6.54 9.30
C GLY A 106 0.30 5.37 8.33
N HIS A 107 1.08 4.35 8.66
CA HIS A 107 1.24 3.16 7.81
C HIS A 107 -0.04 2.31 7.72
N PHE A 108 -0.64 1.95 8.86
CA PHE A 108 -1.88 1.17 8.86
C PHE A 108 -3.05 1.93 8.23
N GLY A 109 -3.15 3.24 8.50
CA GLY A 109 -4.15 4.12 7.92
C GLY A 109 -4.06 4.21 6.41
N TYR A 110 -2.85 4.33 5.85
CA TYR A 110 -2.66 4.34 4.41
C TYR A 110 -3.08 3.01 3.76
N ALA A 111 -2.67 1.87 4.32
CA ALA A 111 -3.08 0.56 3.82
C ALA A 111 -4.61 0.35 3.88
N PHE A 112 -5.24 0.80 4.97
CA PHE A 112 -6.69 0.76 5.12
C PHE A 112 -7.40 1.63 4.06
N GLU A 113 -6.93 2.86 3.86
CA GLU A 113 -7.50 3.80 2.90
C GLU A 113 -7.36 3.32 1.45
N LEU A 114 -6.24 2.69 1.09
CA LEU A 114 -6.05 2.12 -0.26
C LEU A 114 -7.15 1.13 -0.62
N VAL A 115 -7.57 0.30 0.34
CA VAL A 115 -8.66 -0.65 0.14
C VAL A 115 -9.99 0.08 0.07
N GLU A 116 -10.27 1.02 0.97
CA GLU A 116 -11.52 1.80 0.92
C GLU A 116 -11.70 2.53 -0.42
N ARG A 117 -10.61 3.02 -1.01
CA ARG A 117 -10.61 3.65 -2.34
C ARG A 117 -10.85 2.66 -3.49
N ALA A 118 -10.49 1.39 -3.31
CA ALA A 118 -10.70 0.34 -4.30
C ALA A 118 -12.13 -0.23 -4.27
N LEU A 119 -12.86 -0.07 -3.16
CA LEU A 119 -14.22 -0.58 -3.03
C LEU A 119 -15.23 0.19 -3.92
N PRO A 120 -16.08 -0.51 -4.68
CA PRO A 120 -17.19 0.11 -5.39
C PRO A 120 -18.19 0.69 -4.39
N LYS A 121 -18.73 1.87 -4.69
CA LYS A 121 -19.74 2.54 -3.85
C LYS A 121 -21.15 1.97 -4.01
N SER A 122 -21.42 1.25 -5.09
CA SER A 122 -22.75 0.82 -5.52
C SER A 122 -23.07 -0.64 -5.21
N VAL A 123 -22.10 -1.42 -4.71
CA VAL A 123 -22.24 -2.86 -4.47
C VAL A 123 -21.82 -3.18 -3.05
N GLU A 124 -22.60 -4.02 -2.38
CA GLU A 124 -22.20 -4.56 -1.09
C GLU A 124 -21.06 -5.57 -1.29
N VAL A 125 -19.86 -5.20 -0.84
CA VAL A 125 -18.67 -6.05 -0.96
C VAL A 125 -18.44 -6.82 0.32
N ARG A 126 -18.22 -8.12 0.18
CA ARG A 126 -17.68 -8.97 1.24
C ARG A 126 -16.27 -9.43 0.91
N LEU A 127 -15.36 -9.25 1.86
CA LEU A 127 -13.96 -9.63 1.85
C LEU A 127 -13.71 -10.68 2.94
N PRO A 128 -13.89 -11.99 2.68
CA PRO A 128 -13.62 -13.00 3.68
C PRO A 128 -12.17 -12.92 4.20
N ARG A 129 -12.00 -12.91 5.53
CA ARG A 129 -10.68 -12.79 6.20
C ARG A 129 -9.70 -13.91 5.84
N LYS A 130 -10.22 -15.08 5.46
CA LYS A 130 -9.43 -16.27 5.11
C LYS A 130 -8.72 -16.17 3.76
N LEU A 131 -9.13 -15.25 2.88
CA LEU A 131 -8.53 -15.12 1.56
C LEU A 131 -7.18 -14.38 1.66
N PRO A 132 -6.09 -14.93 1.10
CA PRO A 132 -4.75 -14.35 1.24
C PRO A 132 -4.65 -12.89 0.79
N GLY A 133 -5.31 -12.52 -0.30
CA GLY A 133 -5.32 -11.14 -0.80
C GLY A 133 -5.96 -10.16 0.19
N ASN A 134 -6.92 -10.62 1.00
CA ASN A 134 -7.64 -9.78 1.97
C ASN A 134 -6.89 -9.63 3.29
N LYS A 135 -5.95 -10.54 3.61
CA LYS A 135 -5.22 -10.56 4.87
C LYS A 135 -4.59 -9.20 5.26
N PRO A 136 -3.78 -8.53 4.42
CA PRO A 136 -3.12 -7.29 4.82
C PRO A 136 -4.12 -6.15 5.14
N PHE A 137 -5.31 -6.14 4.54
CA PHE A 137 -6.35 -5.17 4.90
C PHE A 137 -6.82 -5.35 6.34
N PHE A 138 -7.10 -6.60 6.74
CA PHE A 138 -7.59 -6.88 8.08
C PHE A 138 -6.53 -6.70 9.15
N GLU A 139 -5.27 -7.04 8.84
CA GLU A 139 -4.15 -6.72 9.72
C GLU A 139 -3.95 -5.21 9.86
N ALA A 140 -4.10 -4.44 8.78
CA ALA A 140 -4.08 -2.98 8.84
C ALA A 140 -5.21 -2.41 9.68
N ALA A 141 -6.44 -2.94 9.55
CA ALA A 141 -7.58 -2.51 10.35
C ALA A 141 -7.38 -2.76 11.84
N GLU A 142 -6.86 -3.94 12.21
CA GLU A 142 -6.54 -4.28 13.60
C GLU A 142 -5.42 -3.39 14.15
N GLY A 143 -4.31 -3.25 13.41
CA GLY A 143 -3.20 -2.38 13.79
C GLY A 143 -3.62 -0.92 13.95
N LEU A 144 -4.44 -0.40 13.03
CA LEU A 144 -4.99 0.95 13.09
C LEU A 144 -5.89 1.16 14.32
N ALA A 145 -6.76 0.19 14.62
CA ALA A 145 -7.61 0.26 15.81
C ALA A 145 -6.77 0.26 17.10
N SER A 146 -5.75 -0.60 17.19
CA SER A 146 -4.80 -0.63 18.32
C SER A 146 -4.05 0.69 18.47
N CYS A 147 -3.67 1.34 17.35
CA CYS A 147 -3.07 2.67 17.41
C CYS A 147 -4.01 3.70 18.02
N TYR A 148 -5.27 3.75 17.56
CA TYR A 148 -6.28 4.64 18.11
C TYR A 148 -6.53 4.41 19.60
N GLU A 149 -6.55 3.16 20.06
CA GLU A 149 -6.65 2.85 21.49
C GLU A 149 -5.45 3.33 22.30
N GLY A 150 -4.23 3.12 21.80
CA GLY A 150 -3.01 3.62 22.42
C GLY A 150 -2.99 5.15 22.56
N MET A 151 -3.71 5.85 21.67
CA MET A 151 -3.90 7.30 21.71
C MET A 151 -5.17 7.75 22.46
N SER A 152 -5.87 6.85 23.15
CA SER A 152 -7.14 7.13 23.86
C SER A 152 -8.30 7.60 22.95
N ARG A 153 -8.28 7.23 21.67
CA ARG A 153 -9.27 7.59 20.64
C ARG A 153 -10.21 6.42 20.33
N ARG A 154 -10.97 5.99 21.34
CA ARG A 154 -11.79 4.77 21.27
C ARG A 154 -12.86 4.81 20.18
N GLN A 155 -13.48 5.97 19.94
CA GLN A 155 -14.54 6.09 18.93
C GLN A 155 -14.01 5.78 17.52
N GLU A 156 -12.79 6.21 17.22
CA GLU A 156 -12.12 5.94 15.96
C GLU A 156 -11.70 4.48 15.85
N ALA A 157 -11.18 3.88 16.93
CA ALA A 157 -10.88 2.45 16.96
C ALA A 157 -12.13 1.61 16.63
N ASP A 158 -13.25 1.91 17.29
CA ASP A 158 -14.51 1.19 17.06
C ASP A 158 -15.05 1.41 15.63
N ARG A 159 -14.85 2.61 15.07
CA ARG A 159 -15.25 2.90 13.68
C ARG A 159 -14.47 2.02 12.70
N VAL A 160 -13.16 1.90 12.88
CA VAL A 160 -12.30 1.05 12.03
C VAL A 160 -12.72 -0.42 12.13
N ARG A 161 -12.93 -0.92 13.35
CA ARG A 161 -13.38 -2.30 13.58
C ARG A 161 -14.72 -2.58 12.92
N ARG A 162 -15.74 -1.75 13.16
CA ARG A 162 -17.06 -1.90 12.54
C ARG A 162 -16.99 -1.90 11.02
N GLN A 163 -16.16 -1.04 10.44
CA GLN A 163 -15.95 -1.00 8.99
C GLN A 163 -15.33 -2.29 8.47
N ALA A 164 -14.28 -2.80 9.13
CA ALA A 164 -13.65 -4.06 8.78
C ALA A 164 -14.61 -5.24 8.94
N ASP A 165 -15.37 -5.31 10.03
CA ASP A 165 -16.31 -6.40 10.29
C ASP A 165 -17.48 -6.40 9.30
N ARG A 166 -17.98 -5.23 8.90
CA ARG A 166 -18.96 -5.10 7.83
C ARG A 166 -18.44 -5.71 6.52
N LEU A 167 -17.16 -5.44 6.19
CA LEU A 167 -16.54 -6.00 4.99
C LEU A 167 -16.23 -7.49 5.14
N ALA A 168 -15.87 -7.98 6.33
CA ALA A 168 -15.65 -9.41 6.55
C ALA A 168 -16.92 -10.24 6.29
N GLY A 169 -18.10 -9.64 6.50
CA GLY A 169 -19.38 -10.31 6.43
C GLY A 169 -19.66 -11.19 7.66
N PRO A 170 -20.83 -11.83 7.74
CA PRO A 170 -21.13 -12.76 8.82
C PRO A 170 -20.11 -13.91 8.79
N GLY A 171 -19.35 -14.05 9.86
CA GLY A 171 -18.43 -15.17 10.04
C GLY A 171 -19.20 -16.48 9.92
N LYS A 172 -18.88 -17.28 8.91
CA LYS A 172 -19.27 -18.68 8.84
C LYS A 172 -18.14 -19.55 9.36
#